data_AF-A0A4U2FCY6-F1
#
_entry.id   AF-A0A4U2FCY6-F1
#
_cell.length_a   1.000
_cell.length_b   1.000
_cell.length_c   1.000
_cell.angle_alpha   90.00
_cell.angle_beta   90.00
_cell.angle_gamma   90.00
#
_symmetry.space_group_name_H-M   'P 1'
#
loop_
_entity.id
_entity.type
_entity.pdbx_description
1 polymer ?
#
loop_
_entity_poly.entity_id
_entity_poly.type
_entity_poly.pdbx_seq_one_letter_code
_entity_poly.pdbx_strand_id
1 'polypeptide(L)' 'MSFYKQAQKQAVVIKIGDRFFSGFGKKQRVQTAWSLAGANLYLSAYDDKVKEILATLEEKKKKPEMIFVEVAA' A
#
# COMPACT_ATOMS: atom_id res chain seq x y z
N MET A 1 7.71 36.45 5.51
CA MET A 1 8.37 35.15 5.68
C MET A 1 7.35 34.06 5.44
N SER A 2 7.27 33.53 4.21
CA SER A 2 6.37 32.41 3.90
C SER A 2 7.10 31.10 4.17
N PHE A 3 6.71 30.43 5.26
CA PHE A 3 7.08 29.06 5.51
C PHE A 3 6.26 28.17 4.58
N TYR A 4 6.83 27.80 3.43
CA TYR A 4 6.28 26.71 2.63
C TYR A 4 6.43 25.42 3.44
N LYS A 5 5.36 25.05 4.16
CA LYS A 5 5.22 23.75 4.80
C LYS A 5 5.25 22.73 3.67
N GLN A 6 6.42 22.12 3.44
CA GLN A 6 6.54 20.98 2.54
C GLN A 6 5.52 19.95 3.02
N ALA A 7 4.44 19.78 2.26
CA ALA A 7 3.51 18.70 2.49
C ALA A 7 4.29 17.42 2.17
N GLN A 8 4.87 16.79 3.20
CA GLN A 8 5.44 15.46 3.07
C GLN A 8 4.34 14.58 2.47
N LYS A 9 4.55 14.14 1.22
CA LYS A 9 3.62 13.23 0.55
C LYS A 9 3.85 11.85 1.16
N GLN A 10 3.13 11.55 2.22
CA GLN A 10 3.10 10.20 2.78
C GLN A 10 2.23 9.33 1.86
N ALA A 11 2.73 8.15 1.52
CA ALA A 11 1.96 7.11 0.86
C ALA A 11 1.82 5.90 1.77
N VAL A 12 0.78 5.12 1.52
CA VAL A 12 0.48 3.88 2.24
C VAL A 12 0.80 2.73 1.32
N VAL A 13 1.52 1.74 1.83
CA VAL A 13 1.71 0.44 1.18
C VAL A 13 1.15 -0.65 2.07
N ILE A 14 0.71 -1.74 1.45
CA ILE A 14 0.25 -2.92 2.16
C ILE A 14 1.38 -3.96 2.10
N LYS A 15 1.88 -4.41 3.24
CA LYS A 15 2.89 -5.46 3.37
C LYS A 15 2.23 -6.78 3.74
N ILE A 16 2.73 -7.88 3.21
CA ILE A 16 2.27 -9.24 3.51
C ILE A 16 3.54 -10.07 3.81
N GLY A 17 3.83 -10.24 5.11
CA GLY A 17 5.11 -10.83 5.55
C GLY A 17 6.28 -9.95 5.15
N ASP A 18 7.18 -10.43 4.29
CA ASP A 18 8.35 -9.70 3.79
C ASP A 18 8.16 -9.05 2.42
N ARG A 19 6.96 -9.18 1.84
CA ARG A 19 6.67 -8.67 0.50
C ARG A 19 5.64 -7.56 0.54
N PHE A 20 5.66 -6.71 -0.48
CA PHE A 20 4.70 -5.63 -0.64
C PHE A 20 3.62 -6.01 -1.62
N PHE A 21 2.38 -5.63 -1.36
CA PHE A 21 1.27 -5.82 -2.27
C PHE A 21 1.48 -5.00 -3.54
N SER A 22 1.35 -5.64 -4.69
CA SER A 22 1.48 -5.00 -6.00
C SER A 22 0.19 -5.04 -6.82
N GLY A 23 -0.81 -5.83 -6.41
CA GLY A 23 -2.09 -5.93 -7.11
C GLY A 23 -2.73 -7.32 -7.07
N PHE A 24 -3.74 -7.52 -7.90
CA PHE A 24 -4.37 -8.82 -8.13
C PHE A 24 -4.14 -9.28 -9.57
N GLY A 25 -3.58 -10.47 -9.72
CA GLY A 25 -3.37 -11.11 -11.02
C GLY A 25 -4.58 -11.94 -11.47
N LYS A 26 -4.37 -12.79 -12.49
CA LYS A 26 -5.41 -13.70 -13.02
C LYS A 26 -6.07 -14.51 -11.90
N LYS A 27 -7.39 -14.67 -11.97
CA LYS A 27 -8.23 -15.38 -10.97
C LYS A 27 -8.13 -14.78 -9.55
N GLN A 28 -8.01 -13.45 -9.43
CA GLN A 28 -7.96 -12.75 -8.15
C GLN A 28 -6.85 -13.28 -7.21
N ARG A 29 -5.71 -13.67 -7.79
CA ARG A 29 -4.53 -14.10 -7.03
C ARG A 29 -3.76 -12.87 -6.58
N VAL A 30 -3.41 -12.83 -5.29
CA VAL A 30 -2.60 -11.75 -4.70
C VAL A 30 -1.23 -11.74 -5.38
N GLN A 31 -0.84 -10.59 -5.92
CA GLN A 31 0.51 -10.35 -6.40
C GLN A 31 1.28 -9.50 -5.39
N THR A 32 2.56 -9.82 -5.26
CA THR A 32 3.45 -9.16 -4.33
C THR A 32 4.79 -8.88 -4.98
N ALA A 33 5.37 -7.73 -4.68
CA ALA A 33 6.73 -7.34 -5.06
C ALA A 33 7.70 -7.51 -3.88
N TRP A 34 8.98 -7.71 -4.21
CA TRP A 34 10.06 -7.80 -3.23
C TRP A 34 10.52 -6.42 -2.72
N SER A 35 10.20 -5.35 -3.43
CA SER A 35 10.67 -4.00 -3.14
C SER A 35 9.53 -3.00 -3.20
N LEU A 36 9.70 -1.88 -2.49
CA LEU A 36 8.77 -0.74 -2.51
C LEU A 36 8.57 -0.16 -3.92
N ALA A 37 9.59 -0.22 -4.78
CA ALA A 37 9.50 0.27 -6.15
C ALA A 37 8.47 -0.49 -7.02
N GLY A 38 8.20 -1.76 -6.69
CA GLY A 38 7.17 -2.57 -7.36
C GLY A 38 5.86 -2.67 -6.58
N ALA A 39 5.74 -1.96 -5.46
CA ALA A 39 4.54 -1.94 -4.64
C ALA A 39 3.53 -0.92 -5.19
N ASN A 40 2.24 -1.17 -4.94
CA ASN A 40 1.24 -0.14 -5.14
C ASN A 40 1.24 0.81 -3.94
N LEU A 41 1.44 2.10 -4.24
CA LEU A 41 1.41 3.20 -3.30
C LEU A 41 0.02 3.85 -3.34
N TYR A 42 -0.60 3.99 -2.18
CA TYR A 42 -1.89 4.65 -2.01
C TYR A 42 -1.70 6.01 -1.33
N LEU A 43 -2.44 7.03 -1.75
CA LEU A 43 -2.31 8.38 -1.16
C LEU A 43 -3.00 8.52 0.20
N SER A 44 -3.89 7.59 0.55
CA SER A 44 -4.64 7.62 1.81
C SER A 44 -4.94 6.20 2.28
N ALA A 45 -4.82 5.96 3.59
CA ALA A 45 -5.24 4.72 4.22
C ALA A 45 -6.76 4.52 4.19
N TYR A 46 -7.52 5.62 4.02
CA TYR A 46 -8.98 5.61 4.04
C TYR A 46 -9.61 5.47 2.66
N ASP A 47 -8.80 5.35 1.60
CA ASP A 47 -9.29 5.08 0.25
C ASP A 47 -10.07 3.76 0.25
N ASP A 48 -11.24 3.76 -0.37
CA ASP A 48 -12.12 2.59 -0.40
C ASP A 48 -11.44 1.39 -1.07
N LYS A 49 -10.52 1.65 -2.00
CA LYS A 49 -9.66 0.63 -2.60
C LYS A 49 -8.79 -0.09 -1.57
N VAL A 50 -8.19 0.65 -0.63
CA VAL A 50 -7.32 0.07 0.41
C VAL A 50 -8.14 -0.84 1.32
N LYS A 51 -9.34 -0.42 1.72
CA LYS A 51 -10.26 -1.23 2.52
C LYS A 51 -10.68 -2.51 1.80
N GLU A 52 -11.04 -2.42 0.52
CA GLU A 52 -11.43 -3.58 -0.29
C GLU A 52 -10.27 -4.58 -0.42
N ILE A 53 -9.05 -4.08 -0.65
CA ILE A 53 -7.85 -4.92 -0.72
C ILE A 53 -7.61 -5.61 0.62
N LEU A 54 -7.70 -4.89 1.74
CA LEU A 54 -7.51 -5.45 3.07
C LEU A 54 -8.55 -6.54 3.38
N ALA A 55 -9.83 -6.28 3.12
CA ALA A 55 -10.89 -7.26 3.27
C ALA A 55 -10.61 -8.52 2.43
N THR A 56 -10.23 -8.35 1.16
CA THR A 56 -9.88 -9.46 0.26
C THR A 56 -8.66 -10.25 0.76
N LEU A 57 -7.68 -9.57 1.37
CA LEU A 57 -6.49 -10.21 1.93
C LEU A 57 -6.81 -10.98 3.21
N GLU A 58 -7.68 -10.43 4.06
CA GLU A 58 -8.19 -11.09 5.27
C GLU A 58 -9.01 -12.34 4.94
N GLU A 59 -9.92 -12.27 3.95
CA GLU A 59 -10.67 -13.43 3.45
C GLU A 59 -9.73 -14.54 2.96
N LYS A 60 -8.62 -14.16 2.32
CA LYS A 60 -7.57 -15.09 1.87
C LYS A 60 -6.62 -15.54 2.98
N LYS A 61 -6.93 -15.21 4.25
CA LYS A 61 -6.13 -15.51 5.46
C LYS A 61 -4.69 -15.01 5.35
N LYS A 62 -4.47 -13.93 4.61
CA LYS A 62 -3.20 -13.20 4.62
C LYS A 62 -3.22 -12.27 5.83
N LYS A 63 -2.06 -11.99 6.38
CA LYS A 63 -1.87 -11.02 7.48
C LYS A 63 -1.31 -9.74 6.86
N PRO A 64 -2.15 -8.89 6.23
CA PRO A 64 -1.67 -7.64 5.66
C PRO A 64 -1.38 -6.62 6.78
N GLU A 65 -0.31 -5.87 6.61
CA GLU A 65 0.09 -4.76 7.47
C GLU A 65 0.13 -3.49 6.63
N MET A 66 -0.44 -2.39 7.15
CA MET A 66 -0.32 -1.08 6.50
C MET A 66 0.94 -0.38 6.98
N ILE A 67 1.75 0.09 6.04
CA ILE A 67 2.99 0.82 6.32
C ILE A 67 2.91 2.16 5.62
N PHE A 68 3.21 3.23 6.36
CA PHE A 68 3.35 4.57 5.84
C PHE A 68 4.79 4.76 5.37
N VAL A 69 4.96 5.20 4.13
CA VAL A 69 6.24 5.48 3.51
C VAL A 69 6.28 6.93 3.05
N GLU A 70 7.38 7.61 3.29
CA GLU A 70 7.59 8.96 2.78
C GLU A 70 7.95 8.88 1.29
N VAL A 71 7.20 9.61 0.46
CA VAL A 71 7.51 9.75 -0.97
C VAL A 71 8.26 11.06 -1.16
N ALA A 72 9.57 10.95 -1.39
CA ALA A 72 10.36 12.07 -1.86
C ALA A 72 9.92 12.44 -3.29
N ALA A 73 9.52 13.70 -3.49
CA ALA A 73 9.09 14.24 -4.77
C ALA A 73 10.27 14.49 -5.71
#